data_AF-A0A093QMN2-F1
#
_entry.id   AF-A0A093QMN2-F1
#
_cell.length_a   1.000
_cell.length_b   1.000
_cell.length_c   1.000
_cell.angle_alpha   90.00
_cell.angle_beta   90.00
_cell.angle_gamma   90.00
#
_symmetry.space_group_name_H-M   'P 1'
#
loop_
_entity.id
_entity.type
_entity.pdbx_description
1 polymer ?
#
loop_
_entity_poly.entity_id
_entity_poly.type
_entity_poly.pdbx_seq_one_letter_code
_entity_poly.pdbx_strand_id
1 'polypeptide(L)'
;PPPRVFPGHSRCPCVPAGGGWTVIQRRQDGSVDFNRTWSEYRDGFGALSGEFWLGNDHIHRLTSQGDYSLRIDLEDWNNKHKHAFYQLF
;
A
#
# COMPACT_ATOMS: atom_id res chain seq x y z
N PRO A 1 26.08 -9.16 -31.28
CA PRO A 1 25.85 -10.22 -30.26
C PRO A 1 24.71 -9.83 -29.30
N PRO A 2 23.58 -10.57 -29.29
CA PRO A 2 22.40 -10.18 -28.53
C PRO A 2 22.58 -10.41 -27.01
N PRO A 3 21.85 -9.68 -26.14
CA PRO A 3 21.93 -9.86 -24.70
C PRO A 3 21.31 -11.18 -24.25
N ARG A 4 21.92 -11.76 -23.21
CA ARG A 4 21.62 -13.07 -22.64
C ARG A 4 20.24 -13.09 -21.99
N VAL A 5 19.39 -14.02 -22.42
CA VAL A 5 18.13 -14.39 -21.77
C VAL A 5 18.46 -15.30 -20.57
N PHE A 6 18.10 -14.89 -19.36
CA PHE A 6 18.05 -15.77 -18.19
C PHE A 6 16.60 -16.23 -17.99
N PRO A 7 16.29 -17.53 -18.09
CA PRO A 7 14.93 -18.02 -17.88
C PRO A 7 14.70 -18.32 -16.40
N GLY A 8 13.52 -17.94 -15.91
CA GLY A 8 12.95 -18.49 -14.68
C GLY A 8 12.98 -17.54 -13.49
N HIS A 9 12.01 -16.64 -13.42
CA HIS A 9 11.44 -16.25 -12.14
C HIS A 9 9.93 -16.46 -12.24
N SER A 10 9.50 -17.52 -11.58
CA SER A 10 8.13 -17.83 -11.20
C SER A 10 7.37 -16.54 -10.86
N ARG A 11 6.28 -16.27 -11.57
CA ARG A 11 5.33 -15.20 -11.20
C ARG A 11 4.77 -15.54 -9.81
N CYS A 12 5.36 -14.98 -8.78
CA CYS A 12 4.70 -14.84 -7.48
C CYS A 12 3.57 -13.81 -7.66
N PRO A 13 2.30 -14.13 -7.36
CA PRO A 13 1.20 -13.16 -7.47
C PRO A 13 1.27 -12.03 -6.43
N CYS A 14 2.26 -12.02 -5.53
CA CYS A 14 2.29 -11.13 -4.38
C CYS A 14 3.02 -9.80 -4.59
N VAL A 15 3.51 -9.48 -5.79
CA VAL A 15 4.14 -8.18 -6.07
C VAL A 15 3.40 -7.47 -7.20
N PRO A 16 2.42 -6.60 -6.88
CA PRO A 16 1.90 -5.66 -7.86
C PRO A 16 3.04 -4.74 -8.28
N ALA A 17 3.52 -4.90 -9.51
CA ALA A 17 4.37 -3.99 -10.29
C ALA A 17 5.43 -3.17 -9.50
N GLY A 18 6.65 -3.69 -9.40
CA GLY A 18 7.85 -2.91 -9.04
C GLY A 18 7.97 -2.58 -7.56
N GLY A 19 8.80 -3.34 -6.85
CA GLY A 19 9.13 -3.05 -5.44
C GLY A 19 9.60 -1.61 -5.27
N GLY A 20 8.84 -0.83 -4.50
CA GLY A 20 9.03 0.62 -4.38
C GLY A 20 7.85 1.33 -3.69
N TRP A 21 6.70 0.67 -3.58
CA TRP A 21 5.55 1.19 -2.86
C TRP A 21 5.64 0.92 -1.36
N THR A 22 5.48 1.98 -0.56
CA THR A 22 5.26 1.85 0.89
C THR A 22 3.75 1.81 1.14
N VAL A 23 3.27 0.73 1.76
CA VAL A 23 1.85 0.59 2.11
C VAL A 23 1.58 1.38 3.38
N ILE A 24 0.75 2.42 3.27
CA ILE A 24 0.38 3.29 4.41
C ILE A 24 -0.95 2.88 5.07
N GLN A 25 -1.78 2.12 4.36
CA GLN A 25 -3.08 1.63 4.82
C GLN A 25 -3.37 0.28 4.18
N ARG A 26 -3.96 -0.65 4.94
CA ARG A 26 -4.52 -1.90 4.40
C ARG A 26 -5.83 -2.28 5.08
N ARG A 27 -6.83 -2.67 4.28
CA ARG A 27 -8.09 -3.33 4.68
C ARG A 27 -8.18 -4.69 4.01
N GLN A 28 -8.71 -5.69 4.71
CA GLN A 28 -8.83 -7.06 4.17
C GLN A 28 -10.03 -7.84 4.74
N ASP A 29 -10.34 -7.70 6.03
CA ASP A 29 -11.26 -8.59 6.74
C ASP A 29 -12.15 -7.88 7.78
N GLY A 30 -11.91 -6.59 8.05
CA GLY A 30 -12.63 -5.84 9.07
C GLY A 30 -12.26 -6.20 10.51
N SER A 31 -11.15 -6.90 10.74
CA SER A 31 -10.65 -7.25 12.08
C SER A 31 -10.22 -6.05 12.92
N VAL A 32 -9.91 -4.91 12.27
CA VAL A 32 -9.52 -3.68 12.95
C VAL A 32 -10.58 -2.61 12.74
N ASP A 33 -11.02 -1.98 13.83
CA ASP A 33 -11.90 -0.82 13.76
C ASP A 33 -11.14 0.42 13.27
N PHE A 34 -11.67 1.09 12.25
CA PHE A 34 -11.16 2.34 11.69
C PHE A 34 -11.94 3.56 12.18
N ASN A 35 -13.00 3.39 12.96
CA ASN A 35 -13.69 4.48 13.63
C ASN A 35 -12.93 4.93 14.90
N ARG A 36 -11.78 5.57 14.67
CA ARG A 36 -10.81 5.93 15.71
C ARG A 36 -10.71 7.43 15.93
N THR A 37 -10.15 7.81 17.07
CA THR A 37 -9.89 9.21 17.42
C THR A 37 -8.76 9.81 16.58
N TRP A 38 -8.67 11.15 16.53
CA TRP A 38 -7.58 11.85 15.83
C TRP A 38 -6.20 11.42 16.33
N SER A 39 -6.02 11.23 17.64
CA SER A 39 -4.72 10.82 18.20
C SER A 39 -4.30 9.45 17.70
N GLU A 40 -5.23 8.50 17.58
CA GLU A 40 -4.95 7.18 17.03
C GLU A 40 -4.59 7.25 15.54
N TYR A 41 -5.26 8.10 14.76
CA TYR A 41 -4.88 8.33 13.37
C TYR A 41 -3.52 9.02 13.21
N ARG A 42 -3.15 9.90 14.15
CA ARG A 42 -1.83 10.52 14.20
C ARG A 42 -0.73 9.48 14.44
N ASP A 43 -0.91 8.66 15.47
CA ASP A 43 0.09 7.71 15.95
C ASP A 43 0.15 6.42 15.11
N GLY A 44 -0.97 6.06 14.45
CA GLY A 44 -1.12 4.80 13.72
C GLY A 44 -1.76 3.70 14.58
N PHE A 45 -2.38 2.72 13.94
CA PHE A 45 -3.05 1.61 14.62
C PHE A 45 -3.14 0.36 13.74
N GLY A 46 -3.44 -0.78 14.37
CA GLY A 46 -3.53 -2.09 13.70
C GLY A 46 -2.21 -2.85 13.67
N ALA A 47 -2.11 -3.82 12.76
CA ALA A 47 -0.96 -4.70 12.65
C ALA A 47 -0.44 -4.79 11.20
N LEU A 48 0.88 -4.69 11.02
CA LEU A 48 1.51 -4.82 9.70
C LEU A 48 1.27 -6.17 9.02
N SER A 49 0.90 -7.20 9.79
CA SER A 49 0.48 -8.52 9.27
C SER A 49 -0.99 -8.60 8.86
N GLY A 50 -1.83 -7.61 9.21
CA GLY A 50 -3.26 -7.57 8.89
C GLY A 50 -3.74 -6.17 8.49
N GLU A 51 -4.84 -5.71 9.03
CA GLU A 51 -5.33 -4.35 8.78
C GLU A 51 -4.56 -3.32 9.61
N PHE A 52 -4.18 -2.20 9.00
CA PHE A 52 -3.47 -1.13 9.71
C PHE A 52 -3.60 0.23 9.04
N TRP A 53 -3.31 1.26 9.83
CA TRP A 53 -3.02 2.63 9.41
C TRP A 53 -1.65 3.01 9.95
N LEU A 54 -0.74 3.45 9.07
CA LEU A 54 0.66 3.72 9.43
C LEU A 54 0.83 4.91 10.40
N GLY A 55 -0.13 5.83 10.41
CA GLY A 55 -0.10 7.04 11.23
C GLY A 55 0.22 8.29 10.42
N ASN A 56 -0.52 9.37 10.65
CA ASN A 56 -0.39 10.62 9.89
C ASN A 56 0.99 11.25 10.04
N ASP A 57 1.60 11.18 11.22
CA ASP A 57 2.95 11.72 11.44
C ASP A 57 4.02 10.94 10.68
N HIS A 58 3.79 9.65 10.44
CA HIS A 58 4.68 8.84 9.64
C HIS A 58 4.46 9.13 8.14
N ILE A 59 3.20 9.19 7.71
CA ILE A 59 2.84 9.50 6.32
C ILE A 59 3.36 10.89 5.93
N HIS A 60 3.17 11.90 6.77
CA HIS A 60 3.66 13.25 6.54
C HIS A 60 5.19 13.29 6.39
N ARG A 61 5.93 12.59 7.27
CA ARG A 61 7.39 12.51 7.17
C ARG A 61 7.86 11.79 5.90
N LEU A 62 7.09 10.82 5.40
CA LEU A 62 7.39 10.19 4.12
C LEU A 62 7.16 11.17 2.98
N THR A 63 5.96 11.75 2.88
CA THR A 63 5.59 12.61 1.74
C THR A 63 6.31 13.96 1.73
N SER A 64 6.82 14.44 2.86
CA SER A 64 7.57 15.70 2.92
C SER A 64 8.97 15.65 2.29
N GLN A 65 9.50 14.47 1.98
CA GLN A 65 10.88 14.31 1.51
C GLN A 65 11.05 14.54 -0.01
N GLY A 66 9.96 14.60 -0.77
CA GLY A 66 9.99 14.76 -2.22
C GLY A 66 8.63 14.50 -2.85
N ASP A 67 8.62 14.26 -4.16
CA ASP A 67 7.38 13.97 -4.87
C ASP A 67 7.05 12.48 -4.77
N TYR A 68 5.95 12.17 -4.10
CA TYR A 68 5.43 10.80 -4.01
C TYR A 68 4.17 10.67 -4.86
N SER A 69 4.02 9.52 -5.49
CA SER A 69 2.76 9.13 -6.14
C SER A 69 1.92 8.32 -5.15
N LEU A 70 0.60 8.40 -5.28
CA LEU A 70 -0.33 7.59 -4.50
C LEU A 70 -1.03 6.60 -5.42
N ARG A 71 -1.05 5.35 -5.00
CA ARG A 71 -1.84 4.29 -5.62
C ARG A 71 -2.84 3.75 -4.60
N ILE A 72 -4.09 3.66 -5.01
CA ILE A 72 -5.17 3.06 -4.24
C ILE A 72 -5.64 1.83 -4.99
N ASP A 73 -5.45 0.66 -4.40
CA ASP A 73 -6.01 -0.60 -4.91
C ASP A 73 -7.27 -0.95 -4.10
N LEU A 74 -8.36 -1.28 -4.80
CA LEU A 74 -9.66 -1.61 -4.25
C LEU A 74 -10.09 -2.98 -4.79
N GLU A 75 -10.70 -3.79 -3.94
CA GLU A 75 -11.28 -5.08 -4.31
C GLU A 75 -12.74 -5.12 -3.85
N ASP A 76 -13.64 -5.51 -4.75
CA ASP A 76 -15.04 -5.73 -4.41
C ASP A 76 -15.31 -7.17 -3.94
N TRP A 77 -16.53 -7.43 -3.47
CA TRP A 77 -16.89 -8.74 -2.91
C TRP A 77 -17.01 -9.83 -3.98
N ASN A 78 -16.94 -9.45 -5.26
CA ASN A 78 -16.90 -10.35 -6.41
C ASN A 78 -15.45 -10.54 -6.91
N ASN A 79 -14.45 -10.20 -6.11
CA ASN A 79 -13.02 -10.24 -6.43
C ASN A 79 -12.64 -9.39 -7.66
N LYS A 80 -13.40 -8.32 -7.95
CA LYS A 80 -13.00 -7.36 -8.99
C LYS A 80 -12.07 -6.33 -8.39
N HIS A 81 -10.87 -6.29 -8.95
CA HIS A 81 -9.86 -5.30 -8.57
C HIS A 81 -9.99 -4.04 -9.42
N LYS A 82 -9.91 -2.88 -8.77
CA LYS A 82 -9.78 -1.57 -9.40
C LYS A 82 -8.62 -0.83 -8.76
N HIS A 83 -7.99 0.05 -9.52
CA HIS A 83 -6.94 0.92 -8.98
C HIS A 83 -7.17 2.36 -9.42
N ALA A 84 -6.79 3.29 -8.54
CA ALA A 84 -6.67 4.71 -8.84
C ALA A 84 -5.22 5.13 -8.61
N PHE A 85 -4.68 5.94 -9.50
CA PHE A 85 -3.33 6.45 -9.44
C PHE A 85 -3.35 7.97 -9.44
N TYR A 86 -2.64 8.57 -8.49
CA TYR A 86 -2.42 9.99 -8.36
C TYR A 86 -0.93 10.26 -8.47
N GLN A 87 -0.57 11.17 -9.36
CA GLN A 87 0.84 11.42 -9.69
C GLN A 87 1.58 12.15 -8.56
N LEU A 88 0.86 12.93 -7.74
CA LEU A 88 1.39 13.71 -6.62
C LEU A 88 0.50 13.55 -5.39
N PHE A 89 1.10 13.27 -4.24
CA PHE A 89 0.46 13.04 -2.94
C PHE A 89 1.21 13.71 -1.79
#